data_AF-A0A737C2I8-F1
#
_entry.id   AF-A0A737C2I8-F1
#
_cell.length_a   1.000
_cell.length_b   1.000
_cell.length_c   1.000
_cell.angle_alpha   90.00
_cell.angle_beta   90.00
_cell.angle_gamma   90.00
#
_symmetry.space_group_name_H-M   'P 1'
#
loop_
_entity.id
_entity.type
_entity.pdbx_description
1 polymer ?
#
loop_
_entity_poly.entity_id
_entity_poly.type
_entity_poly.pdbx_seq_one_letter_code
_entity_poly.pdbx_strand_id
1 'polypeptide(L)' 'QEYRRYLLIGLAPEGRVRVWLENTKKPNTRLTEDKDILVETVSGEKLAMCKGVTRFSRGYKYIKETEDFIKDKKYPYGNW' A
#
# COMPACT_ATOMS: atom_id res chain seq x y z
N GLN A 1 -12.66 14.79 -22.76
CA GLN A 1 -12.19 14.26 -21.48
C GLN A 1 -10.69 14.08 -21.58
N GLU A 2 -9.92 14.65 -20.65
CA GLU A 2 -8.45 14.63 -20.70
C GLU A 2 -7.93 13.37 -20.00
N TYR A 3 -7.18 12.54 -20.73
CA TYR A 3 -6.62 11.29 -20.22
C TYR A 3 -5.13 11.44 -19.96
N ARG A 4 -4.66 10.86 -18.86
CA ARG A 4 -3.27 10.89 -18.42
C ARG A 4 -2.74 9.46 -18.35
N ARG A 5 -1.51 9.26 -18.83
CA ARG A 5 -0.90 7.92 -18.90
C ARG A 5 -0.48 7.40 -17.53
N TYR A 6 -0.12 8.29 -16.61
CA TYR A 6 0.48 7.92 -15.33
C TYR A 6 -0.29 8.50 -14.14
N LEU A 7 -0.39 7.69 -13.10
CA LEU A 7 -0.90 8.02 -11.79
C LEU A 7 0.25 7.96 -10.80
N LEU A 8 0.46 9.03 -10.04
CA LEU A 8 1.38 9.04 -8.90
C LEU A 8 0.61 8.78 -7.63
N ILE A 9 1.10 7.86 -6.81
CA ILE A 9 0.49 7.48 -5.53
C ILE A 9 1.54 7.70 -4.44
N GLY A 10 1.23 8.58 -3.50
CA GLY A 10 2.05 8.85 -2.32
C GLY A 10 1.40 8.22 -1.11
N LEU A 11 2.16 7.37 -0.42
CA LEU A 11 1.73 6.69 0.79
C LEU A 11 2.39 7.35 2.00
N ALA A 12 1.60 7.98 2.85
CA ALA A 12 2.06 8.51 4.13
C ALA A 12 2.00 7.41 5.21
N PRO A 13 2.73 7.59 6.34
CA PRO A 13 2.50 6.82 7.55
C PRO A 13 1.01 6.77 7.90
N GLU A 14 0.57 5.70 8.57
CA GLU A 14 -0.84 5.43 8.92
C GLU A 14 -1.77 5.10 7.73
N GLY A 15 -1.24 4.91 6.52
CA GLY A 15 -2.03 4.44 5.37
C GLY A 15 -2.80 5.56 4.63
N ARG A 16 -2.51 6.82 4.92
CA ARG A 16 -3.12 7.93 4.18
C ARG A 16 -2.52 8.01 2.78
N VAL A 17 -3.38 8.04 1.76
CA VAL A 17 -2.96 8.04 0.36
C VAL A 17 -3.31 9.36 -0.30
N ARG A 18 -2.36 9.87 -1.09
CA ARG A 18 -2.58 10.97 -2.02
C ARG A 18 -2.31 10.49 -3.43
N VAL A 19 -3.19 10.87 -4.35
CA VAL A 19 -3.10 10.49 -5.76
C VAL A 19 -3.01 11.74 -6.61
N TRP A 20 -2.13 11.72 -7.60
CA TRP A 20 -1.98 12.77 -8.58
C TRP A 20 -1.97 12.22 -10.00
N LEU A 21 -2.47 13.01 -10.93
CA LEU A 21 -2.26 12.82 -12.36
C LEU A 21 -0.94 13.48 -12.76
N GLU A 22 -0.05 12.71 -13.39
CA GLU A 22 1.25 13.22 -13.81
C GLU A 22 1.09 14.30 -14.89
N ASN A 23 1.82 15.40 -14.75
CA ASN A 23 1.92 16.44 -15.77
C ASN A 23 3.38 16.54 -16.24
N THR A 24 3.61 16.56 -17.56
CA THR A 24 4.97 16.56 -18.13
C THR A 24 5.68 17.92 -18.06
N LYS A 25 4.94 19.03 -18.01
CA LYS A 25 5.49 20.40 -18.05
C LYS A 25 4.89 21.33 -16.98
N LYS A 26 4.03 20.80 -16.12
CA LYS A 26 3.31 21.53 -15.07
C LYS A 26 3.35 20.71 -13.78
N PRO A 27 3.10 21.30 -12.60
CA PRO A 27 2.91 20.52 -11.37
C PRO A 27 1.82 19.47 -11.55
N ASN A 28 1.99 18.30 -10.94
CA ASN A 28 1.00 17.22 -11.01
C ASN A 28 -0.35 17.67 -10.44
N THR A 29 -1.43 17.27 -11.10
CA THR A 29 -2.78 17.63 -10.67
C THR A 29 -3.25 16.65 -9.62
N ARG A 30 -3.58 17.13 -8.43
CA ARG A 30 -4.11 16.27 -7.36
C ARG A 30 -5.51 15.78 -7.75
N LEU A 31 -5.76 14.48 -7.55
CA LEU A 31 -6.99 13.82 -8.00
C LEU A 31 -8.16 14.06 -7.03
N THR A 32 -7.85 14.13 -5.74
CA THR A 32 -8.74 14.62 -4.69
C THR A 32 -8.19 15.94 -4.18
N GLU A 33 -8.96 17.03 -4.27
CA GLU A 33 -8.50 18.39 -3.93
C GLU A 33 -7.87 18.48 -2.53
N ASP A 34 -8.67 18.72 -1.51
CA ASP A 34 -8.19 18.90 -0.14
C ASP A 34 -8.33 17.62 0.69
N LYS A 35 -9.05 16.64 0.15
CA LYS A 35 -9.34 15.37 0.83
C LYS A 35 -8.19 14.39 0.61
N ASP A 36 -7.58 13.97 1.71
CA ASP A 36 -6.77 12.76 1.72
C ASP A 36 -7.71 11.56 1.49
N ILE A 37 -7.30 10.64 0.60
CA ILE A 37 -7.99 9.37 0.49
C ILE A 37 -7.50 8.52 1.65
N LEU A 38 -8.37 8.28 2.62
CA LEU A 38 -8.11 7.29 3.64
C LEU A 38 -8.22 5.92 3.00
N VAL A 39 -7.07 5.28 2.81
CA VAL A 39 -7.00 3.89 2.38
C VAL A 39 -6.67 3.08 3.61
N GLU A 40 -7.57 2.18 3.98
CA GLU A 40 -7.27 1.23 5.02
C GLU A 40 -6.36 0.15 4.45
N THR A 41 -5.11 0.12 4.93
CA THR A 41 -4.24 -1.04 4.70
C THR A 41 -4.78 -2.17 5.56
N VAL A 42 -5.43 -3.12 4.91
CA VAL A 42 -5.98 -4.33 5.54
C VAL A 42 -4.98 -5.49 5.48
N SER A 43 -4.97 -6.34 6.51
CA SER A 43 -4.15 -7.55 6.60
C SER A 43 -4.98 -8.74 7.07
N GLY A 44 -4.42 -9.94 6.98
CA GLY A 44 -5.08 -11.17 7.46
C GLY A 44 -6.41 -11.45 6.76
N GLU A 45 -7.46 -11.65 7.55
CA GLU A 45 -8.79 -12.01 7.03
C GLU A 45 -9.45 -10.89 6.22
N LYS A 46 -9.16 -9.64 6.58
CA LYS A 46 -9.72 -8.44 5.92
C LYS A 46 -9.09 -8.15 4.56
N LEU A 47 -7.98 -8.81 4.22
CA LEU A 47 -7.31 -8.64 2.94
C LEU A 47 -8.15 -9.22 1.80
N ALA A 48 -8.76 -8.35 0.99
CA ALA A 48 -9.59 -8.77 -0.15
C ALA A 48 -8.77 -9.05 -1.42
N MET A 49 -7.66 -8.33 -1.62
CA MET A 49 -6.78 -8.46 -2.80
C MET A 49 -5.51 -9.23 -2.47
N CYS A 50 -4.97 -10.00 -3.41
CA CYS A 50 -3.73 -10.78 -3.25
C CYS A 50 -3.75 -11.84 -2.14
N LYS A 51 -4.92 -12.16 -1.56
CA LYS A 51 -5.06 -13.22 -0.56
C LYS A 51 -4.73 -14.58 -1.18
N GLY A 52 -3.75 -15.28 -0.60
CA GLY A 52 -3.27 -16.56 -1.13
C GLY A 52 -2.45 -16.47 -2.42
N VAL A 53 -2.16 -15.27 -2.93
CA VAL A 53 -1.31 -15.08 -4.11
C VAL A 53 0.14 -15.10 -3.66
N THR A 54 0.84 -16.17 -3.99
CA THR A 54 2.28 -16.33 -3.72
C THR A 54 2.97 -16.95 -4.93
N ARG A 55 4.18 -16.49 -5.24
CA ARG A 55 5.03 -17.15 -6.26
C ARG A 55 5.62 -18.47 -5.76
N PHE A 56 5.51 -18.75 -4.46
CA PHE A 56 5.99 -19.96 -3.83
C PHE A 56 4.87 -21.00 -3.85
N SER A 57 5.01 -22.02 -4.69
CA SER A 57 4.01 -23.08 -4.90
C SER A 57 3.63 -23.87 -3.66
N ARG A 58 4.46 -23.83 -2.60
CA ARG A 58 4.24 -24.48 -1.31
C ARG A 58 3.94 -23.50 -0.17
N GLY A 59 3.58 -22.26 -0.49
CA GLY A 59 3.47 -21.18 0.47
C GLY A 59 4.81 -20.48 0.70
N TYR A 60 4.73 -19.21 1.13
CA TYR A 60 5.91 -18.45 1.58
C TYR A 60 6.07 -18.65 3.09
N LYS A 61 7.28 -18.97 3.53
CA LYS A 61 7.63 -19.04 4.95
C LYS A 61 8.85 -18.16 5.20
N TYR A 62 8.80 -17.35 6.25
CA TYR A 62 9.95 -16.57 6.69
C TYR A 62 11.04 -17.50 7.23
N ILE A 63 12.31 -17.08 7.08
CA ILE A 63 13.40 -17.73 7.79
C ILE A 63 13.28 -17.42 9.28
N LYS A 64 13.79 -18.32 10.13
CA LYS A 64 13.66 -18.20 11.60
C LYS A 64 14.15 -16.85 12.13
N GLU A 65 15.25 -16.34 11.59
CA GLU A 65 15.80 -15.03 11.97
C GLU A 65 14.84 -13.87 11.67
N THR A 66 14.10 -13.96 10.57
CA THR A 66 13.09 -12.95 10.24
C THR A 66 11.87 -13.09 11.15
N GLU A 67 11.42 -14.32 11.42
CA GLU A 67 10.33 -14.57 12.39
C GLU A 67 10.69 -13.99 13.76
N ASP A 68 11.87 -14.30 14.29
CA ASP A 68 12.35 -13.80 15.59
C ASP A 68 12.50 -12.27 15.59
N PHE A 69 12.92 -11.67 14.46
CA PHE A 69 13.06 -10.22 14.35
C PHE A 69 11.71 -9.50 14.33
N ILE A 70 10.69 -10.03 13.65
CA ILE A 70 9.39 -9.34 13.50
C ILE A 70 8.44 -9.64 14.66
N LYS A 71 8.64 -10.76 15.36
CA LYS A 71 7.80 -11.20 16.46
C LYS A 71 7.65 -10.12 17.53
N ASP A 72 6.42 -9.96 18.03
CA ASP A 72 6.04 -9.04 19.10
C ASP A 72 6.22 -7.56 18.74
N LYS A 73 6.52 -7.23 17.49
CA LYS A 73 6.59 -5.83 17.01
C LYS A 73 5.23 -5.35 16.56
N LYS A 74 4.90 -4.13 16.98
CA LYS A 74 3.71 -3.42 16.54
C LYS A 74 4.01 -2.66 15.25
N TYR A 75 3.39 -3.11 14.15
CA TYR A 75 3.43 -2.41 12.87
C TYR A 75 2.15 -1.60 12.66
N PRO A 76 2.18 -0.59 11.77
CA PRO A 76 0.98 0.16 11.39
C PRO A 76 -0.17 -0.70 10.85
N TYR A 77 0.10 -1.95 10.44
CA TYR A 77 -0.86 -2.90 9.85
C TYR A 77 -1.19 -4.11 10.77
N GLY A 78 -0.83 -4.04 12.04
CA GLY A 78 -1.09 -5.07 13.04
C GLY A 78 0.16 -5.51 13.80
N ASN A 79 -0.05 -6.34 14.81
CA ASN A 79 1.04 -7.03 15.49
C ASN A 79 1.39 -8.28 14.68
N TRP A 80 2.69 -8.54 14.55
CA TRP A 80 3.23 -9.74 13.92
C TRP A 80 3.95 -10.60 14.95
#